data_AF-A0AAJ4GE74-F1
#
_entry.id   AF-A0AAJ4GE74-F1
#
_cell.length_a   1.000
_cell.length_b   1.000
_cell.length_c   1.000
_cell.angle_alpha   90.00
_cell.angle_beta   90.00
_cell.angle_gamma   90.00
#
_symmetry.space_group_name_H-M   'P 1'
#
loop_
_entity.id
_entity.type
_entity.pdbx_description
1 polymer ?
#
loop_
_entity_poly.entity_id
_entity_poly.type
_entity_poly.pdbx_seq_one_letter_code
_entity_poly.pdbx_strand_id
1 'polypeptide(L)'
;MMIDTHTEIYDLLREYERTWVTITFKDGTSKKIFFLDVDDEYQENDVGPEKDCIVYNTTDSISYGNGIPLDKLKSIETIKH
;
A
#
# COMPACT_ATOMS: atom_id res chain seq x y z
N MET A 1 -0.68 1.11 -11.52
CA MET A 1 -2.02 1.67 -11.32
C MET A 1 -1.95 3.08 -10.75
N MET A 2 -2.78 4.01 -11.25
CA MET A 2 -3.01 5.31 -10.60
C MET A 2 -4.00 5.11 -9.45
N ILE A 3 -3.75 5.71 -8.30
CA ILE A 3 -4.63 5.64 -7.13
C ILE A 3 -5.54 6.86 -7.13
N ASP A 4 -6.85 6.60 -7.13
CA ASP A 4 -7.89 7.63 -7.02
C ASP A 4 -9.06 7.14 -6.17
N THR A 5 -10.13 7.94 -6.07
CA THR A 5 -11.29 7.67 -5.20
C THR A 5 -12.12 6.46 -5.60
N HIS A 6 -11.89 5.86 -6.76
CA HIS A 6 -12.55 4.62 -7.20
C HIS A 6 -11.66 3.39 -7.01
N THR A 7 -10.45 3.57 -6.45
CA THR A 7 -9.55 2.45 -6.16
C THR A 7 -9.99 1.75 -4.88
N GLU A 8 -10.43 0.50 -5.01
CA GLU A 8 -10.75 -0.36 -3.88
C GLU A 8 -9.50 -1.09 -3.39
N ILE A 9 -9.25 -1.13 -2.08
CA ILE A 9 -8.05 -1.81 -1.54
C ILE A 9 -7.96 -3.28 -1.90
N TYR A 10 -9.09 -3.98 -2.00
CA TYR A 10 -9.12 -5.39 -2.33
C TYR A 10 -8.74 -5.67 -3.79
N ASP A 11 -8.88 -4.70 -4.69
CA ASP A 11 -8.35 -4.82 -6.05
C ASP A 11 -6.82 -4.72 -6.06
N LEU A 12 -6.26 -3.87 -5.19
CA LEU A 12 -4.80 -3.79 -5.00
C LEU A 12 -4.24 -5.10 -4.42
N LEU A 13 -4.93 -5.70 -3.44
CA LEU A 13 -4.53 -6.99 -2.89
C LEU A 13 -4.49 -8.06 -3.99
N ARG A 14 -5.55 -8.17 -4.80
CA ARG A 14 -5.62 -9.14 -5.90
C ARG A 14 -4.52 -8.95 -6.94
N GLU A 15 -4.13 -7.71 -7.22
CA GLU A 15 -3.13 -7.40 -8.25
C GLU A 15 -1.69 -7.51 -7.74
N TYR A 16 -1.43 -7.15 -6.48
CA TYR A 16 -0.08 -6.92 -5.97
C TYR A 16 0.33 -7.79 -4.76
N GLU A 17 -0.54 -8.68 -4.22
CA GLU A 17 -0.18 -9.54 -3.09
C GLU A 17 1.18 -10.24 -3.33
N ARG A 18 2.07 -10.18 -2.33
CA ARG A 18 3.40 -10.78 -2.31
C ARG A 18 4.29 -10.37 -3.48
N THR A 19 4.13 -9.14 -3.95
CA THR A 19 4.89 -8.61 -5.08
C THR A 19 5.71 -7.39 -4.68
N TRP A 20 6.92 -7.29 -5.23
CA TRP A 20 7.73 -6.09 -5.14
C TRP A 20 7.20 -5.00 -6.06
N VAL A 21 6.83 -3.86 -5.46
CA VAL A 21 6.30 -2.70 -6.18
C VAL A 21 7.06 -1.44 -5.80
N THR A 22 7.03 -0.47 -6.70
CA THR A 22 7.36 0.92 -6.41
C THR A 22 6.06 1.66 -6.17
N ILE A 23 5.90 2.24 -4.99
CA ILE A 23 4.83 3.19 -4.71
C ILE A 23 5.34 4.60 -4.91
N THR A 24 4.49 5.48 -5.44
CA THR A 24 4.74 6.91 -5.53
C THR A 24 3.69 7.63 -4.70
N PHE A 25 4.15 8.50 -3.80
CA PHE A 25 3.32 9.31 -2.93
C PHE A 25 2.84 10.58 -3.65
N LYS A 26 1.78 11.20 -3.14
CA LYS A 26 1.25 12.47 -3.68
C LYS A 26 2.24 13.63 -3.60
N ASP A 27 3.19 13.58 -2.67
CA ASP A 27 4.28 14.56 -2.55
C ASP A 27 5.41 14.37 -3.59
N GLY A 28 5.32 13.33 -4.43
CA GLY A 28 6.30 13.02 -5.47
C GLY A 28 7.44 12.12 -5.02
N THR A 29 7.51 11.74 -3.74
CA THR A 29 8.48 10.74 -3.27
C THR A 29 8.07 9.34 -3.71
N SER A 30 9.04 8.42 -3.78
CA SER A 30 8.79 7.02 -4.14
C SER A 30 9.49 6.07 -3.18
N LYS A 31 8.92 4.89 -2.98
CA LYS A 31 9.47 3.84 -2.13
C LYS A 31 9.28 2.46 -2.76
N LYS A 32 10.34 1.65 -2.75
CA LYS A 32 10.24 0.22 -3.06
C LYS A 32 9.73 -0.52 -1.82
N ILE A 33 8.66 -1.30 -1.98
CA ILE A 33 8.04 -2.08 -0.92
C ILE A 33 7.72 -3.50 -1.40
N PHE A 34 7.64 -4.43 -0.47
CA PHE A 34 7.01 -5.72 -0.69
C PHE A 34 5.56 -5.63 -0.20
N PHE A 35 4.62 -5.61 -1.13
CA PHE A 35 3.19 -5.54 -0.84
C PHE A 35 2.75 -6.87 -0.23
N LEU A 36 2.23 -6.84 1.00
CA LEU A 36 1.93 -8.06 1.74
C LEU A 36 0.42 -8.26 1.92
N ASP A 37 -0.29 -7.23 2.34
CA ASP A 37 -1.72 -7.31 2.66
C ASP A 37 -2.38 -5.92 2.55
N VAL A 38 -3.67 -5.83 2.87
CA VAL A 38 -4.40 -4.57 3.06
C VAL A 38 -5.16 -4.58 4.38
N ASP A 39 -5.55 -3.39 4.85
CA ASP A 39 -6.33 -3.20 6.08
C ASP A 39 -7.30 -2.03 5.85
N ASP A 40 -8.62 -2.29 5.94
CA ASP A 40 -9.70 -1.29 5.84
C ASP A 40 -10.02 -0.60 7.17
N GLU A 41 -9.46 -1.10 8.28
CA GLU A 41 -9.71 -0.59 9.64
C GLU A 41 -8.48 0.12 10.23
N TYR A 42 -7.47 0.45 9.42
CA TYR A 42 -6.24 1.08 9.91
C TYR A 42 -6.50 2.46 10.51
N GLN A 43 -6.12 2.64 11.77
CA GLN A 43 -6.20 3.91 12.48
C GLN A 43 -4.80 4.43 12.82
N GLU A 44 -4.47 5.62 12.31
CA GLU A 44 -3.19 6.26 12.61
C GLU A 44 -3.13 6.63 14.11
N ASN A 45 -2.27 5.94 14.88
CA ASN A 45 -2.11 6.05 16.33
C ASN A 45 -3.31 5.57 17.18
N ASP A 46 -4.19 4.71 16.67
CA ASP A 46 -5.36 4.17 17.42
C ASP A 46 -6.39 5.23 17.88
N VAL A 47 -6.38 6.43 17.28
CA VAL A 47 -7.31 7.53 17.64
C VAL A 47 -7.92 8.23 16.43
N GLY A 48 -7.52 7.87 15.21
CA GLY A 48 -8.00 8.47 13.96
C GLY A 48 -9.22 7.75 13.39
N PRO A 49 -9.88 8.33 12.37
CA PRO A 49 -10.83 7.56 11.56
C PRO A 49 -10.13 6.37 10.91
N GLU A 50 -10.86 5.28 10.72
CA GLU A 50 -10.43 4.14 9.91
C GLU A 50 -10.10 4.59 8.50
N LYS A 51 -9.04 3.99 7.95
CA LYS A 51 -8.56 4.26 6.60
C LYS A 51 -8.11 2.98 5.95
N ASP A 52 -8.46 2.86 4.68
CA ASP A 52 -7.83 1.97 3.74
C ASP A 52 -6.31 2.14 3.70
N CYS A 53 -5.58 1.06 3.96
CA CYS A 53 -4.12 1.05 3.95
C CYS A 53 -3.52 -0.19 3.30
N ILE A 54 -2.31 -0.02 2.75
CA ILE A 54 -1.47 -1.12 2.29
C ILE A 54 -0.58 -1.57 3.46
N VAL A 55 -0.57 -2.87 3.73
CA VAL A 55 0.38 -3.51 4.64
C VAL A 55 1.59 -4.00 3.84
N TYR A 56 2.79 -3.60 4.25
CA TYR A 56 4.01 -3.93 3.52
C TYR A 56 5.20 -4.18 4.44
N ASN A 57 6.23 -4.81 3.90
CA ASN A 57 7.56 -4.83 4.49
C ASN A 57 8.64 -4.56 3.43
N THR A 58 9.91 -4.63 3.83
CA THR A 58 11.06 -4.43 2.94
C THR A 58 11.98 -5.65 2.91
N THR A 59 11.46 -6.81 3.27
CA THR A 59 12.24 -8.04 3.49
C THR A 59 11.70 -9.24 2.74
N ASP A 60 10.62 -9.11 1.96
CA ASP A 60 9.87 -10.21 1.30
C ASP A 60 9.33 -11.33 2.21
N SER A 61 9.40 -11.12 3.52
CA SER A 61 8.80 -12.02 4.50
C SER A 61 7.27 -11.95 4.49
N ILE A 62 6.62 -12.97 5.06
CA ILE A 62 5.18 -12.94 5.33
C ILE A 62 4.82 -12.23 6.64
N SER A 63 5.80 -11.59 7.29
CA SER A 63 5.56 -10.83 8.52
C SER A 63 4.92 -9.48 8.19
N TYR A 64 3.80 -9.20 8.84
CA TYR A 64 3.17 -7.89 8.81
C TYR A 64 4.16 -6.82 9.27
N GLY A 65 4.26 -5.77 8.45
CA GLY A 65 5.21 -4.68 8.66
C GLY A 65 4.49 -3.39 8.99
N ASN A 66 4.56 -2.42 8.08
CA ASN A 66 4.00 -1.09 8.28
C ASN A 66 2.74 -0.91 7.43
N GLY A 67 1.87 0.03 7.82
CA GLY A 67 0.74 0.50 7.03
C GLY A 67 1.07 1.76 6.22
N ILE A 68 0.51 1.87 5.02
CA ILE A 68 0.51 3.12 4.23
C ILE A 68 -0.92 3.44 3.85
N PRO A 69 -1.50 4.53 4.39
CA PRO A 69 -2.81 5.00 3.98
C PRO A 69 -2.90 5.25 2.47
N LEU A 70 -3.98 4.76 1.86
CA LEU A 70 -4.21 4.87 0.42
C LEU A 70 -4.35 6.33 -0.02
N ASP A 71 -4.88 7.19 0.86
CA ASP A 71 -5.02 8.64 0.65
C ASP A 71 -3.68 9.38 0.46
N LYS A 72 -2.54 8.78 0.85
CA LYS A 72 -1.18 9.33 0.64
C LYS A 72 -0.59 8.92 -0.71
N LEU A 73 -1.17 7.94 -1.41
CA LEU A 73 -0.61 7.35 -2.63
C LEU A 73 -1.10 8.05 -3.89
N LYS A 74 -0.21 8.10 -4.89
CA LYS A 74 -0.47 8.57 -6.25
C LYS A 74 -0.49 7.41 -7.25
N SER A 75 0.48 6.50 -7.16
CA SER A 75 0.54 5.33 -8.04
C SER A 75 1.29 4.16 -7.40
N ILE A 76 1.05 2.98 -7.95
CA ILE A 76 1.74 1.72 -7.65
C ILE A 76 2.19 1.10 -8.96
N GLU A 77 3.43 0.63 -9.03
CA GLU A 77 3.99 0.01 -10.24
C GLU A 77 4.77 -1.25 -9.88
N THR A 78 4.49 -2.36 -10.56
CA THR A 78 5.29 -3.58 -10.44
C THR A 78 6.69 -3.33 -10.97
N ILE A 79 7.71 -3.78 -10.22
CA ILE A 79 9.09 -3.70 -10.67
C ILE A 79 9.29 -4.74 -11.78
N LYS A 80 9.54 -4.27 -13.00
CA LYS A 80 9.89 -5.15 -14.13
C LYS A 80 11.37 -5.55 -14.02
N HIS A 81 11.61 -6.85 -14.12
CA HIS A 81 12.95 -7.42 -14.26
C HIS A 81 13.49 -7.25 -15.69
#